data_AF-A0AAV3J3I8-F1
#
_entry.id   AF-A0AAV3J3I8-F1
#
_cell.length_a   1.000
_cell.length_b   1.000
_cell.length_c   1.000
_cell.angle_alpha   90.00
_cell.angle_beta   90.00
_cell.angle_gamma   90.00
#
_symmetry.space_group_name_H-M   'P 1'
#
loop_
_entity.id
_entity.type
_entity.pdbx_description
1 polymer ?
#
loop_
_entity_poly.entity_id
_entity_poly.type
_entity_poly.pdbx_seq_one_letter_code
_entity_poly.pdbx_strand_id
1 'polypeptide(L)'
;MNNEDKSKKKSAYSLLVQLSKKIEADIEENGTNYDALYMVMLSWEEEAKRQKEIVNRLRITAKNNKENFGKLKEHNRKANEEIKNLKSVYLESEKEKQNLRLEYEKAKKRIKELEKISKEELEYYRRDLDLDDQLNKKKRYLEEKEHAIDQKINNSALVHNRKINKLNKEVIDLKNTIKELKEIRPFIYQKRREKKELTSEMKEKKREELRGKRGGSQLTDKQIERLLLIYKNRKQIPVAQAISKLAISRRTYYRVINLDYTYEKTRNRIRKIADKLGIVLPEKKKE
;
A
#
# COMPACT_ATOMS: atom_id res chain seq x y z
N MET A 1 5.25 -26.16 -94.58
CA MET A 1 6.50 -26.13 -95.38
C MET A 1 6.34 -27.17 -96.48
N ASN A 2 6.38 -26.71 -97.73
CA ASN A 2 6.07 -27.50 -98.93
C ASN A 2 7.08 -28.64 -99.13
N ASN A 3 6.57 -29.85 -99.28
CA ASN A 3 7.31 -31.07 -99.59
C ASN A 3 7.55 -31.20 -101.10
N GLU A 4 8.11 -30.17 -101.75
CA GLU A 4 8.29 -30.18 -103.22
C GLU A 4 9.73 -30.41 -103.70
N ASP A 5 10.73 -30.45 -102.82
CA ASP A 5 12.12 -30.75 -103.24
C ASP A 5 12.50 -32.23 -103.04
N LYS A 6 11.65 -33.14 -103.52
CA LYS A 6 12.15 -34.46 -103.96
C LYS A 6 12.74 -34.29 -105.34
N SER A 7 13.94 -33.69 -105.39
CA SER A 7 14.81 -33.77 -106.56
C SER A 7 14.84 -35.23 -107.02
N LYS A 8 14.36 -35.48 -108.25
CA LYS A 8 14.44 -36.79 -108.89
C LYS A 8 15.93 -37.12 -109.00
N LYS A 9 16.47 -37.80 -107.98
CA LYS A 9 17.75 -38.47 -108.06
C LYS A 9 17.61 -39.48 -109.19
N LYS A 10 18.02 -39.07 -110.39
CA LYS A 10 18.25 -40.01 -111.49
C LYS A 10 19.15 -41.10 -110.91
N SER A 11 18.62 -42.32 -110.82
CA SER A 11 19.37 -43.49 -110.39
C SER A 11 20.69 -43.51 -111.16
N ALA A 12 21.81 -43.85 -110.52
CA ALA A 12 23.12 -43.95 -111.19
C ALA A 12 23.01 -44.80 -112.47
N TYR A 13 22.13 -45.79 -112.46
CA TYR A 13 21.77 -46.61 -113.61
C TYR A 13 21.14 -45.81 -114.76
N SER A 14 20.22 -44.89 -114.48
CA SER A 14 19.60 -44.04 -115.51
C SER A 14 20.58 -43.03 -116.12
N LEU A 15 21.57 -42.56 -115.35
CA LEU A 15 22.64 -41.72 -115.86
C LEU A 15 23.61 -42.52 -116.72
N LEU A 16 23.96 -43.75 -116.32
CA LEU A 16 24.78 -44.67 -117.10
C LEU A 16 24.12 -45.05 -118.43
N VAL A 17 22.80 -45.29 -118.43
CA VAL A 17 22.04 -45.58 -119.66
C VAL A 17 21.91 -44.34 -120.56
N GLN A 18 21.79 -43.13 -119.99
CA GLN A 18 21.81 -41.91 -120.78
C GLN A 18 23.19 -41.62 -121.36
N LEU A 19 24.26 -41.89 -120.61
CA LEU A 19 25.62 -41.84 -121.10
C LEU A 19 25.80 -42.86 -122.22
N SER A 20 25.48 -44.15 -122.00
CA SER A 20 25.65 -45.22 -122.99
C SER A 20 24.96 -44.92 -124.32
N LYS A 21 23.74 -44.38 -124.29
CA LYS A 21 23.02 -43.98 -125.50
C LYS A 21 23.68 -42.80 -126.23
N LYS A 22 24.33 -41.90 -125.47
CA LYS A 22 25.11 -40.81 -126.04
C LYS A 22 26.43 -41.32 -126.64
N ILE A 23 27.06 -42.33 -126.02
CA ILE A 23 28.22 -43.05 -126.56
C ILE A 23 27.87 -43.70 -127.89
N GLU A 24 26.75 -44.43 -127.94
CA GLU A 24 26.30 -45.12 -129.16
C GLU A 24 26.01 -44.12 -130.29
N ALA A 25 25.34 -43.00 -129.98
CA ALA A 25 25.09 -41.94 -130.95
C ALA A 25 26.37 -41.27 -131.47
N ASP A 26 27.33 -40.95 -130.59
CA ASP A 26 28.61 -40.32 -130.97
C ASP A 26 29.51 -41.28 -131.80
N ILE A 27 29.37 -42.60 -131.62
CA ILE A 27 30.06 -43.64 -132.40
C ILE A 27 29.44 -43.79 -133.79
N GLU A 28 28.11 -43.77 -133.89
CA GLU A 28 27.39 -43.89 -135.16
C GLU A 28 27.58 -42.66 -136.06
N GLU A 29 27.69 -41.45 -135.48
CA GLU A 29 27.82 -40.19 -136.24
C GLU A 29 29.26 -39.95 -136.77
N ASN A 30 30.30 -40.52 -136.13
CA ASN A 30 31.72 -40.23 -136.45
C ASN A 30 32.48 -41.33 -137.22
N GLY A 31 31.80 -42.36 -137.72
CA GLY A 31 32.32 -43.38 -138.66
C GLY A 31 33.82 -43.73 -138.54
N THR A 32 34.19 -44.71 -137.71
CA THR A 32 35.55 -45.29 -137.60
C THR A 32 36.74 -44.28 -137.60
N ASN A 33 36.56 -43.07 -137.10
CA ASN A 33 37.69 -42.19 -136.82
C ASN A 33 38.17 -42.42 -135.38
N TYR A 34 39.14 -43.33 -135.23
CA TYR A 34 39.70 -43.75 -133.94
C TYR A 34 40.13 -42.55 -133.06
N ASP A 35 40.58 -41.45 -133.67
CA ASP A 35 40.99 -40.25 -132.94
C ASP A 35 39.82 -39.52 -132.26
N ALA A 36 38.64 -39.46 -132.89
CA ALA A 36 37.45 -38.83 -132.29
C ALA A 36 36.93 -39.63 -131.10
N LEU A 37 36.89 -40.96 -131.23
CA LEU A 37 36.55 -41.90 -130.16
C LEU A 37 37.54 -41.80 -128.98
N TYR A 38 38.83 -41.69 -129.27
CA TYR A 38 39.87 -41.53 -128.25
C TYR A 38 39.73 -40.21 -127.47
N MET A 39 39.42 -39.10 -128.15
CA MET A 39 39.19 -37.80 -127.50
C MET A 39 37.96 -37.80 -126.59
N VAL A 40 36.88 -38.49 -126.99
CA VAL A 40 35.68 -38.66 -126.16
C VAL A 40 35.97 -39.51 -124.92
N MET A 41 36.75 -40.59 -125.06
CA MET A 41 37.16 -41.42 -123.92
C MET A 41 38.04 -40.64 -122.93
N LEU A 42 38.99 -39.82 -123.40
CA LEU A 42 39.81 -38.96 -122.54
C LEU A 42 38.96 -37.93 -121.77
N SER A 43 38.00 -37.30 -122.44
CA SER A 43 37.05 -36.37 -121.81
C SER A 43 36.23 -37.04 -120.69
N TRP A 44 35.80 -38.29 -120.90
CA TRP A 44 35.12 -39.05 -119.85
C TRP A 44 36.03 -39.50 -118.72
N GLU A 45 37.29 -39.82 -119.01
CA GLU A 45 38.25 -40.15 -117.97
C GLU A 45 38.53 -38.94 -117.07
N GLU A 46 38.65 -37.74 -117.66
CA GLU A 46 38.75 -36.48 -116.93
C GLU A 46 37.49 -36.19 -116.10
N GLU A 47 36.31 -36.40 -116.67
CA GLU A 47 35.05 -36.19 -115.96
C GLU A 47 34.86 -37.19 -114.81
N ALA A 48 35.24 -38.46 -115.00
CA ALA A 48 35.25 -39.46 -113.94
C ALA A 48 36.23 -39.09 -112.81
N LYS A 49 37.41 -38.55 -113.15
CA LYS A 49 38.37 -38.01 -112.17
C LYS A 49 37.77 -36.82 -111.41
N ARG A 50 37.15 -35.85 -112.09
CA ARG A 50 36.45 -34.71 -111.47
C ARG A 50 35.35 -35.17 -110.52
N GLN A 51 34.49 -36.09 -110.94
CA GLN A 51 33.41 -36.60 -110.08
C GLN A 51 33.94 -37.37 -108.88
N LYS A 52 35.01 -38.15 -109.02
CA LYS A 52 35.67 -38.84 -107.91
C LYS A 52 36.19 -37.85 -106.86
N GLU A 53 36.77 -36.73 -107.29
CA GLU A 53 37.20 -35.66 -106.39
C GLU A 53 36.01 -34.98 -105.67
N ILE A 54 34.94 -34.67 -106.39
CA ILE A 54 33.73 -34.08 -105.80
C ILE A 54 33.13 -35.01 -104.74
N VAL A 55 33.02 -36.31 -105.04
CA VAL A 55 32.52 -37.32 -104.09
C VAL A 55 33.42 -37.40 -102.85
N ASN A 56 34.74 -37.35 -103.02
CA ASN A 56 35.66 -37.35 -101.88
C ASN A 56 35.52 -36.10 -101.01
N ARG A 57 35.39 -34.90 -101.61
CA ARG A 57 35.12 -33.66 -100.86
C ARG A 57 33.80 -33.76 -100.08
N LEU A 58 32.74 -34.24 -100.72
CA LEU A 58 31.43 -34.44 -100.08
C LEU A 58 31.51 -35.44 -98.91
N ARG A 59 32.31 -36.50 -99.02
CA ARG A 59 32.53 -37.46 -97.91
C ARG A 59 33.22 -36.80 -96.72
N ILE A 60 34.24 -35.96 -96.96
CA ILE A 60 34.94 -35.23 -95.90
C ILE A 60 33.97 -34.25 -95.22
N THR A 61 33.23 -33.46 -96.01
CA THR A 61 32.23 -32.53 -95.48
C THR A 61 31.14 -33.25 -94.67
N ALA A 62 30.65 -34.39 -95.15
CA ALA A 62 29.66 -35.19 -94.42
C ALA A 62 30.22 -35.72 -93.09
N LYS A 63 31.48 -36.16 -93.06
CA LYS A 63 32.16 -36.60 -91.82
C LYS A 63 32.29 -35.44 -90.82
N ASN A 64 32.74 -34.28 -91.28
CA ASN A 64 32.87 -33.08 -90.44
C ASN A 64 31.50 -32.61 -89.91
N ASN A 65 30.47 -32.62 -90.76
CA ASN A 65 29.11 -32.26 -90.35
C ASN A 65 28.55 -33.24 -89.30
N LYS A 66 28.82 -34.54 -89.44
CA LYS A 66 28.41 -35.54 -88.44
C LYS A 66 29.06 -35.29 -87.08
N GLU A 67 30.35 -34.96 -87.07
CA GLU A 67 31.07 -34.64 -85.83
C GLU A 67 30.57 -33.33 -85.20
N ASN A 68 30.39 -32.28 -86.00
CA ASN A 68 29.83 -31.01 -85.55
C ASN A 68 28.42 -31.16 -84.97
N PHE A 69 27.57 -31.99 -85.59
CA PHE A 69 26.24 -32.27 -85.09
C PHE A 69 26.27 -33.03 -83.74
N GLY A 70 27.26 -33.92 -83.56
CA GLY A 70 27.54 -34.56 -82.27
C GLY A 70 27.87 -33.54 -81.18
N LYS A 71 28.83 -32.64 -81.45
CA LYS A 71 29.20 -31.54 -80.54
C LYS A 71 28.00 -30.65 -80.21
N LEU A 72 27.16 -30.34 -81.20
CA LEU A 72 25.97 -29.50 -81.03
C LEU A 72 24.92 -30.16 -80.12
N LYS A 73 24.72 -31.49 -80.25
CA LYS A 73 23.84 -32.24 -79.35
C LYS A 73 24.36 -32.25 -77.91
N GLU A 74 25.66 -32.43 -77.73
CA GLU A 74 26.31 -32.39 -76.41
C GLU A 74 26.12 -31.03 -75.73
N HIS A 75 26.37 -29.94 -76.46
CA HIS A 75 26.15 -28.57 -75.96
C HIS A 75 24.69 -28.31 -75.61
N ASN A 76 23.74 -28.74 -76.46
CA ASN A 76 22.31 -28.60 -76.16
C ASN A 76 21.89 -29.37 -74.90
N ARG A 77 22.49 -30.54 -74.67
CA ARG A 77 22.22 -31.31 -73.45
C ARG A 77 22.72 -30.56 -72.21
N LYS A 78 23.96 -30.05 -72.23
CA LYS A 78 24.54 -29.28 -71.12
C LYS A 78 23.72 -28.02 -70.83
N ALA A 79 23.37 -27.26 -71.87
CA ALA A 79 22.54 -26.06 -71.72
C ALA A 79 21.16 -26.38 -71.11
N ASN A 80 20.53 -27.49 -71.51
CA ASN A 80 19.26 -27.92 -70.91
C ASN A 80 19.38 -28.34 -69.46
N GLU A 81 20.48 -28.99 -69.07
CA GLU A 81 20.77 -29.33 -67.67
C GLU A 81 20.98 -28.06 -66.84
N GLU A 82 21.73 -27.08 -67.34
CA GLU A 82 21.91 -25.77 -66.69
C GLU A 82 20.60 -25.01 -66.53
N ILE A 83 19.75 -24.97 -67.57
CA ILE A 83 18.43 -24.32 -67.51
C ILE A 83 17.55 -24.98 -66.44
N LYS A 84 17.59 -26.31 -66.29
CA LYS A 84 16.84 -27.01 -65.24
C LYS A 84 17.37 -26.63 -63.85
N ASN A 85 18.68 -26.61 -63.66
CA ASN A 85 19.29 -26.24 -62.39
C ASN A 85 19.01 -24.78 -62.01
N LEU A 86 18.98 -23.86 -62.97
CA LEU A 86 18.63 -22.46 -62.72
C LEU A 86 17.15 -22.29 -62.33
N LYS A 87 16.24 -23.01 -63.00
CA LYS A 87 14.80 -23.03 -62.62
C LYS A 87 14.59 -23.59 -61.21
N SER A 88 15.26 -24.70 -60.96
CA SER A 88 15.81 -25.13 -59.66
C SER A 88 15.86 -24.08 -58.55
N VAL A 89 17.01 -23.40 -58.57
CA VAL A 89 17.43 -22.39 -57.62
C VAL A 89 16.45 -21.22 -57.57
N TYR A 90 15.91 -20.79 -58.72
CA TYR A 90 14.94 -19.70 -58.77
C TYR A 90 13.69 -20.03 -57.93
N LEU A 91 13.15 -21.23 -58.06
CA LEU A 91 11.95 -21.66 -57.32
C LEU A 91 12.21 -21.75 -55.81
N GLU A 92 13.40 -22.21 -55.41
CA GLU A 92 13.81 -22.21 -54.00
C GLU A 92 13.93 -20.78 -53.45
N SER A 93 14.54 -19.86 -54.21
CA SER A 93 14.65 -18.45 -53.79
C SER A 93 13.30 -17.76 -53.67
N GLU A 94 12.33 -18.09 -54.52
CA GLU A 94 10.95 -17.58 -54.45
C GLU A 94 10.26 -18.04 -53.17
N LYS A 95 10.43 -19.32 -52.80
CA LYS A 95 9.89 -19.85 -51.53
C LYS A 95 10.54 -19.18 -50.32
N GLU A 96 11.85 -19.00 -50.33
CA GLU A 96 12.59 -18.35 -49.25
C GLU A 96 12.16 -16.89 -49.08
N LYS A 97 11.99 -16.16 -50.19
CA LYS A 97 11.45 -14.79 -50.19
C LYS A 97 10.04 -14.71 -49.60
N GLN A 98 9.18 -15.69 -49.88
CA GLN A 98 7.85 -15.75 -49.28
C GLN A 98 7.91 -16.03 -47.77
N ASN A 99 8.79 -16.93 -47.33
CA ASN A 99 9.00 -17.21 -45.91
C ASN A 99 9.51 -15.98 -45.16
N LEU A 100 10.50 -15.27 -45.71
CA LEU A 100 11.02 -14.03 -45.14
C LEU A 100 9.94 -12.95 -45.03
N ARG A 101 9.03 -12.84 -46.01
CA ARG A 101 7.88 -11.92 -45.93
C ARG A 101 6.93 -12.29 -44.79
N LEU A 102 6.66 -13.58 -44.59
CA LEU A 102 5.84 -14.06 -43.48
C LEU A 102 6.48 -13.78 -42.12
N GLU A 103 7.79 -14.00 -41.99
CA GLU A 103 8.55 -13.69 -40.77
C GLU A 103 8.56 -12.19 -40.48
N TYR A 104 8.76 -11.37 -41.50
CA TYR A 104 8.71 -9.91 -41.37
C TYR A 104 7.35 -9.43 -40.85
N GLU A 105 6.24 -9.93 -41.40
CA GLU A 105 4.91 -9.57 -40.92
C GLU A 105 4.64 -10.05 -39.49
N LYS A 106 5.16 -11.23 -39.09
CA LYS A 106 5.11 -11.69 -37.70
C LYS A 106 5.90 -10.76 -36.78
N ALA A 107 7.11 -10.39 -37.14
CA ALA A 107 7.95 -9.48 -36.37
C ALA A 107 7.30 -8.10 -36.24
N LYS A 108 6.72 -7.58 -37.32
CA LYS A 108 5.99 -6.30 -37.32
C LYS A 108 4.78 -6.30 -36.37
N LYS A 109 4.00 -7.39 -36.32
CA LYS A 109 2.92 -7.54 -35.34
C LYS A 109 3.47 -7.57 -33.92
N ARG A 110 4.55 -8.32 -33.70
CA ARG A 110 5.18 -8.42 -32.38
C ARG A 110 5.71 -7.09 -31.87
N ILE A 111 6.31 -6.28 -32.74
CA ILE A 111 6.77 -4.92 -32.38
C ILE A 111 5.60 -4.06 -31.91
N LYS A 112 4.46 -4.06 -32.62
CA LYS A 112 3.28 -3.30 -32.20
C LYS A 112 2.72 -3.74 -30.84
N GLU A 113 2.73 -5.03 -30.56
CA GLU A 113 2.32 -5.55 -29.24
C GLU A 113 3.25 -5.05 -28.13
N LEU A 114 4.57 -5.11 -28.36
CA LEU A 114 5.57 -4.64 -27.41
C LEU A 114 5.48 -3.12 -27.19
N GLU A 115 5.23 -2.34 -28.24
CA GLU A 115 4.98 -0.90 -28.12
C GLU A 115 3.75 -0.60 -27.27
N LYS A 116 2.69 -1.41 -27.38
CA LYS A 116 1.49 -1.25 -26.55
C LYS A 116 1.77 -1.54 -25.08
N ILE A 117 2.43 -2.67 -24.79
CA ILE A 117 2.84 -3.06 -23.43
C ILE A 117 3.73 -1.96 -22.82
N SER A 118 4.72 -1.48 -23.57
CA SER A 118 5.63 -0.42 -23.09
C SER A 118 4.90 0.88 -22.75
N LYS A 119 3.88 1.27 -23.54
CA LYS A 119 3.05 2.44 -23.23
C LYS A 119 2.22 2.25 -21.96
N GLU A 120 1.64 1.08 -21.78
CA GLU A 120 0.86 0.74 -20.58
C GLU A 120 1.73 0.74 -19.32
N GLU A 121 2.95 0.19 -19.38
CA GLU A 121 3.93 0.24 -18.29
C GLU A 121 4.34 1.68 -17.95
N LEU A 122 4.61 2.51 -18.95
CA LEU A 122 4.93 3.92 -18.73
C LEU A 122 3.77 4.69 -18.08
N GLU A 123 2.53 4.42 -18.47
CA GLU A 123 1.35 5.00 -17.82
C GLU A 123 1.14 4.50 -16.39
N TYR A 124 1.51 3.25 -16.09
CA TYR A 124 1.52 2.73 -14.74
C TYR A 124 2.51 3.51 -13.86
N TYR A 125 3.78 3.62 -14.28
CA TYR A 125 4.78 4.38 -13.51
C TYR A 125 4.45 5.86 -13.36
N ARG A 126 3.83 6.48 -14.37
CA ARG A 126 3.35 7.87 -14.27
C ARG A 126 2.27 8.03 -13.20
N ARG A 127 1.36 7.06 -13.08
CA ARG A 127 0.31 7.08 -12.03
C ARG A 127 0.90 6.90 -10.64
N ASP A 128 1.87 5.99 -10.48
CA ASP A 128 2.54 5.79 -9.19
C ASP A 128 3.29 7.06 -8.74
N LEU A 129 3.99 7.73 -9.66
CA LEU A 129 4.63 9.02 -9.36
C LEU A 129 3.64 10.10 -8.93
N ASP A 130 2.50 10.23 -9.60
CA ASP A 130 1.46 11.20 -9.21
C ASP A 130 0.87 10.87 -7.82
N LEU A 131 0.68 9.59 -7.51
CA LEU A 131 0.23 9.15 -6.20
C LEU A 131 1.24 9.48 -5.10
N ASP A 132 2.53 9.30 -5.35
CA ASP A 132 3.60 9.68 -4.41
C ASP A 132 3.65 11.19 -4.19
N ASP A 133 3.47 11.99 -5.25
CA ASP A 133 3.39 13.45 -5.14
C ASP A 133 2.16 13.88 -4.31
N GLN A 134 1.00 13.23 -4.52
CA GLN A 134 -0.20 13.47 -3.71
C GLN A 134 0.01 13.08 -2.24
N LEU A 135 0.66 11.95 -1.99
CA LEU A 135 0.99 11.49 -0.64
C LEU A 135 1.91 12.47 0.08
N ASN A 136 2.96 12.95 -0.60
CA ASN A 136 3.91 13.91 -0.06
C ASN A 136 3.25 15.25 0.28
N LYS A 137 2.33 15.75 -0.56
CA LYS A 137 1.54 16.95 -0.27
C LYS A 137 0.68 16.75 0.99
N LYS A 138 0.03 15.59 1.15
CA LYS A 138 -0.77 15.29 2.35
C LYS A 138 0.07 15.18 3.61
N LYS A 139 1.24 14.54 3.54
CA LYS A 139 2.19 14.45 4.67
C LYS A 139 2.62 15.83 5.15
N ARG A 140 3.07 16.71 4.24
CA ARG A 140 3.45 18.09 4.58
C ARG A 140 2.31 18.87 5.24
N TYR A 141 1.10 18.75 4.69
CA TYR A 141 -0.07 19.40 5.29
C TYR A 141 -0.35 18.91 6.71
N LEU A 142 -0.21 17.60 6.97
CA LEU A 142 -0.38 17.05 8.31
C LEU A 142 0.71 17.54 9.27
N GLU A 143 1.98 17.52 8.86
CA GLU A 143 3.10 18.04 9.66
C GLU A 143 2.90 19.52 10.05
N GLU A 144 2.44 20.35 9.10
CA GLU A 144 2.11 21.76 9.38
C GLU A 144 0.98 21.90 10.40
N LYS A 145 -0.05 21.03 10.34
CA LYS A 145 -1.17 21.04 11.29
C LYS A 145 -0.75 20.57 12.67
N GLU A 146 0.04 19.51 12.76
CA GLU A 146 0.59 19.00 14.01
C GLU A 146 1.44 20.08 14.69
N HIS A 147 2.37 20.68 13.95
CA HIS A 147 3.20 21.76 14.46
C HIS A 147 2.38 22.95 14.95
N ALA A 148 1.30 23.34 14.24
CA ALA A 148 0.41 24.39 14.69
C ALA A 148 -0.38 24.05 15.97
N ILE A 149 -0.76 22.78 16.15
CA ILE A 149 -1.41 22.30 17.38
C ILE A 149 -0.42 22.32 18.54
N ASP A 150 0.80 21.82 18.33
CA ASP A 150 1.85 21.79 19.35
C ASP A 150 2.20 23.19 19.84
N GLN A 151 2.30 24.17 18.93
CA GLN A 151 2.48 25.57 19.30
C GLN A 151 1.34 26.11 20.18
N LYS A 152 0.08 25.75 19.88
CA LYS A 152 -1.08 26.15 20.70
C LYS A 152 -1.03 25.51 22.09
N ILE A 153 -0.69 24.22 22.16
CA ILE A 153 -0.54 23.50 23.43
C ILE A 153 0.58 24.13 24.27
N ASN A 154 1.74 24.39 23.68
CA ASN A 154 2.87 25.02 24.34
C ASN A 154 2.54 26.42 24.86
N ASN A 155 1.88 27.25 24.03
CA ASN A 155 1.45 28.59 24.44
C ASN A 155 0.45 28.53 25.60
N SER A 156 -0.52 27.61 25.54
CA SER A 156 -1.49 27.39 26.62
C SER A 156 -0.79 26.95 27.92
N ALA A 157 0.11 25.97 27.83
CA ALA A 157 0.90 25.48 28.95
C ALA A 157 1.74 26.61 29.59
N LEU A 158 2.34 27.49 28.78
CA LEU A 158 3.08 28.65 29.27
C LEU A 158 2.19 29.62 30.05
N VAL A 159 0.97 29.89 29.59
CA VAL A 159 0.01 30.76 30.30
C VAL A 159 -0.37 30.13 31.64
N HIS A 160 -0.70 28.84 31.66
CA HIS A 160 -1.05 28.13 32.89
C HIS A 160 0.13 28.08 33.87
N ASN A 161 1.34 27.78 33.40
CA ASN A 161 2.55 27.76 34.22
C ASN A 161 2.86 29.14 34.82
N ARG A 162 2.67 30.23 34.07
CA ARG A 162 2.78 31.60 34.61
C ARG A 162 1.78 31.85 35.74
N LYS A 163 0.54 31.37 35.60
CA LYS A 163 -0.50 31.52 36.64
C LYS A 163 -0.16 30.70 37.89
N ILE A 164 0.28 29.45 37.72
CA ILE A 164 0.74 28.57 38.80
C ILE A 164 1.90 29.24 39.56
N ASN A 165 2.89 29.80 38.84
CA ASN A 165 4.03 30.47 39.46
C ASN A 165 3.62 31.70 40.28
N LYS A 166 2.63 32.49 39.82
CA LYS A 166 2.10 33.62 40.61
C LYS A 166 1.42 33.13 41.89
N LEU A 167 0.54 32.14 41.78
CA LEU A 167 -0.14 31.55 42.95
C LEU A 167 0.86 30.95 43.94
N ASN A 168 1.92 30.30 43.47
CA ASN A 168 2.96 29.75 44.34
C ASN A 168 3.68 30.85 45.14
N LYS A 169 3.94 32.02 44.54
CA LYS A 169 4.50 33.18 45.27
C LYS A 169 3.53 33.69 46.34
N GLU A 170 2.26 33.89 45.98
CA GLU A 170 1.22 34.33 46.92
C GLU A 170 1.07 33.35 48.11
N VAL A 171 1.12 32.05 47.85
CA VAL A 171 1.08 31.02 48.90
C VAL A 171 2.29 31.10 49.82
N ILE A 172 3.48 31.36 49.30
CA ILE A 172 4.70 31.56 50.10
C ILE A 172 4.55 32.81 50.98
N ASP A 173 4.08 33.92 50.41
CA ASP A 173 3.87 35.17 51.15
C ASP A 173 2.85 34.99 52.27
N LEU A 174 1.71 34.36 52.00
CA LEU A 174 0.70 34.03 53.01
C LEU A 174 1.24 33.13 54.11
N LYS A 175 2.08 32.13 53.79
CA LYS A 175 2.73 31.28 54.79
C LYS A 175 3.64 32.10 55.71
N ASN A 176 4.38 33.07 55.17
CA ASN A 176 5.21 33.97 55.96
C ASN A 176 4.37 34.86 56.88
N THR A 177 3.29 35.46 56.38
CA THR A 177 2.37 36.26 57.20
C THR A 177 1.73 35.42 58.31
N ILE A 178 1.33 34.18 58.03
CA ILE A 178 0.82 33.26 59.06
C ILE A 178 1.87 32.99 60.14
N LYS A 179 3.14 32.85 59.75
CA LYS A 179 4.24 32.64 60.70
C LYS A 179 4.41 33.86 61.62
N GLU A 180 4.45 35.07 61.06
CA GLU A 180 4.50 36.32 61.82
C GLU A 180 3.31 36.47 62.79
N LEU A 181 2.09 36.19 62.31
CA LEU A 181 0.89 36.23 63.16
C LEU A 181 0.97 35.20 64.30
N LYS A 182 1.52 34.00 64.06
CA LYS A 182 1.74 33.00 65.10
C LYS A 182 2.76 33.47 66.14
N GLU A 183 3.79 34.22 65.74
CA GLU A 183 4.80 34.78 66.64
C GLU A 183 4.23 35.93 67.50
N ILE A 184 3.37 36.78 66.92
CA ILE A 184 2.73 37.91 67.64
C ILE A 184 1.60 37.44 68.58
N ARG A 185 0.92 36.34 68.23
CA ARG A 185 -0.26 35.83 68.95
C ARG A 185 -0.04 35.62 70.46
N PRO A 186 1.06 35.00 70.93
CA PRO A 186 1.39 34.91 72.36
C PRO A 186 1.41 36.26 73.07
N PHE A 187 2.03 37.28 72.46
CA PHE A 187 2.13 38.62 73.05
C PHE A 187 0.76 39.30 73.20
N ILE A 188 -0.13 39.15 72.20
CA ILE A 188 -1.51 39.64 72.29
C ILE A 188 -2.26 38.93 73.43
N TYR A 189 -2.11 37.61 73.56
CA TYR A 189 -2.73 36.87 74.66
C TYR A 189 -2.18 37.28 76.03
N GLN A 190 -0.88 37.53 76.13
CA GLN A 190 -0.24 38.01 77.36
C GLN A 190 -0.74 39.41 77.74
N LYS A 191 -0.76 40.36 76.82
CA LYS A 191 -1.33 41.70 77.05
C LYS A 191 -2.81 41.67 77.43
N ARG A 192 -3.60 40.77 76.84
CA ARG A 192 -5.00 40.55 77.25
C ARG A 192 -5.13 39.93 78.64
N ARG A 193 -4.18 39.09 79.08
CA ARG A 193 -4.14 38.56 80.44
C ARG A 193 -3.76 39.64 81.44
N GLU A 194 -2.74 40.45 81.16
CA GLU A 194 -2.34 41.60 81.98
C GLU A 194 -3.50 42.60 82.16
N LYS A 195 -4.24 42.92 81.08
CA LYS A 195 -5.47 43.74 81.19
C LYS A 195 -6.62 43.10 81.96
N LYS A 196 -6.64 41.77 82.11
CA LYS A 196 -7.68 41.00 82.83
C LYS A 196 -7.28 40.59 84.24
N GLU A 197 -6.04 40.82 84.65
CA GLU A 197 -5.64 40.68 86.04
C GLU A 197 -6.31 41.79 86.85
N LEU A 198 -7.51 41.47 87.33
CA LEU A 198 -8.19 42.21 88.37
C LEU A 198 -7.21 42.40 89.54
N THR A 199 -7.00 43.65 89.95
CA THR A 199 -6.30 43.98 91.20
C THR A 199 -6.97 43.24 92.36
N SER A 200 -6.20 42.95 93.40
CA SER A 200 -6.62 42.17 94.58
C SER A 200 -8.01 42.59 95.11
N GLU A 201 -8.28 43.89 95.15
CA GLU A 201 -9.57 44.46 95.59
C GLU A 201 -10.77 44.08 94.70
N MET A 202 -10.60 44.02 93.37
CA MET A 202 -11.71 43.65 92.47
C MET A 202 -12.00 42.14 92.49
N LYS A 203 -11.01 41.30 92.84
CA LYS A 203 -11.22 39.86 93.06
C LYS A 203 -12.01 39.61 94.36
N GLU A 204 -11.84 40.47 95.35
CA GLU A 204 -12.55 40.39 96.63
C GLU A 204 -14.02 40.81 96.50
N LYS A 205 -14.31 41.92 95.81
CA LYS A 205 -15.69 42.34 95.48
C LYS A 205 -16.48 41.29 94.68
N LYS A 206 -15.84 40.60 93.72
CA LYS A 206 -16.48 39.48 93.00
C LYS A 206 -16.68 38.24 93.87
N ARG A 207 -15.82 37.98 94.86
CA ARG A 207 -15.99 36.89 95.83
C ARG A 207 -17.15 37.17 96.80
N GLU A 208 -17.36 38.42 97.17
CA GLU A 208 -18.53 38.83 97.98
C GLU A 208 -19.85 38.74 97.19
N GLU A 209 -19.89 39.21 95.94
CA GLU A 209 -21.07 39.06 95.06
C GLU A 209 -21.46 37.59 94.82
N LEU A 210 -20.48 36.68 94.77
CA LEU A 210 -20.71 35.25 94.57
C LEU A 210 -20.96 34.46 95.87
N ARG A 211 -20.73 35.04 97.05
CA ARG A 211 -21.03 34.42 98.36
C ARG A 211 -22.52 34.42 98.68
N GLY A 212 -23.30 35.36 98.13
CA GLY A 212 -24.76 35.45 98.32
C GLY A 212 -25.63 34.67 97.32
N LYS A 213 -25.05 34.06 96.27
CA LYS A 213 -25.77 33.37 95.19
C LYS A 213 -25.48 31.87 95.09
N ARG A 214 -25.06 31.23 96.18
CA ARG A 214 -24.94 29.75 96.26
C ARG A 214 -26.26 29.10 96.69
N GLY A 215 -27.30 29.33 95.90
CA GLY A 215 -28.53 28.53 95.95
C GLY A 215 -28.40 27.35 94.99
N GLY A 216 -28.54 26.12 95.49
CA GLY A 216 -28.66 24.94 94.63
C GLY A 216 -29.81 25.15 93.66
N SER A 217 -29.51 25.19 92.36
CA SER A 217 -30.51 25.35 91.30
C SER A 217 -31.64 24.33 91.52
N GLN A 218 -32.84 24.82 91.85
CA GLN A 218 -34.04 24.01 91.89
C GLN A 218 -34.32 23.53 90.47
N LEU A 219 -34.25 22.21 90.24
CA LEU A 219 -34.69 21.65 88.98
C LEU A 219 -36.20 21.87 88.83
N THR A 220 -36.60 22.33 87.66
CA THR A 220 -38.02 22.41 87.27
C THR A 220 -38.58 21.01 87.01
N ASP A 221 -39.90 20.85 87.09
CA ASP A 221 -40.55 19.55 86.82
C ASP A 221 -40.21 19.00 85.44
N LYS A 222 -40.16 19.87 84.41
CA LYS A 222 -39.78 19.49 83.05
C LYS A 222 -38.34 18.98 82.95
N GLN A 223 -37.43 19.52 83.77
CA GLN A 223 -36.04 19.03 83.81
C GLN A 223 -35.97 17.68 84.52
N ILE A 224 -36.71 17.49 85.62
CA ILE A 224 -36.81 16.21 86.32
C ILE A 224 -37.39 15.14 85.38
N GLU A 225 -38.47 15.45 84.68
CA GLU A 225 -39.13 14.58 83.70
C GLU A 225 -38.17 14.14 82.58
N ARG A 226 -37.45 15.08 81.97
CA ARG A 226 -36.44 14.77 80.93
C ARG A 226 -35.32 13.87 81.46
N LEU A 227 -34.84 14.09 82.68
CA LEU A 227 -33.81 13.25 83.29
C LEU A 227 -34.33 11.83 83.58
N LEU A 228 -35.58 11.70 84.02
CA LEU A 228 -36.24 10.41 84.23
C LEU A 228 -36.48 9.65 82.91
N LEU A 229 -36.86 10.34 81.84
CA LEU A 229 -36.98 9.75 80.51
C LEU A 229 -35.63 9.23 79.97
N ILE A 230 -34.54 9.96 80.21
CA ILE A 230 -33.18 9.48 79.90
C ILE A 230 -32.87 8.20 80.68
N TYR A 231 -33.29 8.10 81.94
CA TYR A 231 -33.13 6.88 82.73
C TYR A 231 -33.94 5.70 82.17
N LYS A 232 -35.19 5.93 81.72
CA LYS A 232 -36.00 4.91 81.04
C LYS A 232 -35.35 4.39 79.75
N ASN A 233 -34.77 5.30 78.96
CA ASN A 233 -34.19 4.99 77.63
C ASN A 233 -32.67 4.71 77.66
N ARG A 234 -32.07 4.51 78.85
CA ARG A 234 -30.61 4.35 79.04
C ARG A 234 -29.96 3.19 78.27
N LYS A 235 -30.75 2.22 77.80
CA LYS A 235 -30.28 1.10 76.97
C LYS A 235 -30.04 1.48 75.50
N GLN A 236 -30.65 2.58 75.01
CA GLN A 236 -30.55 3.00 73.61
C GLN A 236 -29.49 4.10 73.38
N ILE A 237 -29.27 4.99 74.35
CA ILE A 237 -28.34 6.13 74.21
C ILE A 237 -27.44 6.22 75.45
N PRO A 238 -26.10 6.40 75.30
CA PRO A 238 -25.22 6.64 76.42
C PRO A 238 -25.63 7.87 77.24
N VAL A 239 -25.78 7.69 78.55
CA VAL A 239 -26.23 8.71 79.51
C VAL A 239 -25.41 10.00 79.42
N ALA A 240 -24.10 9.90 79.21
CA ALA A 240 -23.22 11.05 79.05
C ALA A 240 -23.58 11.95 77.85
N GLN A 241 -23.94 11.33 76.71
CA GLN A 241 -24.31 12.03 75.50
C GLN A 241 -25.69 12.67 75.65
N ALA A 242 -26.64 11.96 76.27
CA ALA A 242 -28.00 12.44 76.51
C ALA A 242 -28.03 13.65 77.47
N ILE A 243 -27.24 13.64 78.54
CA ILE A 243 -27.21 14.74 79.51
C ILE A 243 -26.43 15.95 78.96
N SER A 244 -25.40 15.75 78.11
CA SER A 244 -24.63 16.86 77.53
C SER A 244 -25.51 17.84 76.74
N LYS A 245 -26.52 17.32 76.02
CA LYS A 245 -27.50 18.13 75.27
C LYS A 245 -28.40 19.00 76.17
N LEU A 246 -28.52 18.65 77.45
CA LEU A 246 -29.34 19.39 78.43
C LEU A 246 -28.53 20.40 79.25
N ALA A 247 -27.21 20.51 79.03
CA ALA A 247 -26.30 21.34 79.82
C ALA A 247 -26.37 21.05 81.34
N ILE A 248 -26.71 19.82 81.72
CA ILE A 248 -26.82 19.37 83.11
C ILE A 248 -25.56 18.58 83.48
N SER A 249 -25.12 18.64 84.74
CA SER A 249 -23.98 17.84 85.19
C SER A 249 -24.38 16.38 85.42
N ARG A 250 -23.44 15.44 85.23
CA ARG A 250 -23.64 14.02 85.58
C ARG A 250 -24.07 13.85 87.04
N ARG A 251 -23.51 14.67 87.96
CA ARG A 251 -23.85 14.65 89.39
C ARG A 251 -25.31 15.00 89.64
N THR A 252 -25.85 15.98 88.92
CA THR A 252 -27.25 16.39 89.03
C THR A 252 -28.20 15.30 88.52
N TYR A 253 -27.84 14.61 87.43
CA TYR A 253 -28.61 13.47 86.94
C TYR A 253 -28.72 12.35 87.98
N TYR A 254 -27.58 11.88 88.53
CA TYR A 254 -27.61 10.81 89.52
C TYR A 254 -28.29 11.22 90.83
N ARG A 255 -28.25 12.50 91.20
CA ARG A 255 -29.05 13.00 92.34
C ARG A 255 -30.55 12.84 92.15
N VAL A 256 -31.06 13.06 90.95
CA VAL A 256 -32.49 12.86 90.63
C VAL A 256 -32.83 11.37 90.64
N ILE A 257 -32.01 10.53 90.00
CA ILE A 257 -32.29 9.08 89.90
C ILE A 257 -32.20 8.37 91.24
N ASN A 258 -31.21 8.72 92.08
CA ASN A 258 -31.01 8.10 93.39
C ASN A 258 -31.78 8.79 94.52
N LEU A 259 -32.62 9.79 94.20
CA LEU A 259 -33.32 10.63 95.19
C LEU A 259 -32.38 11.25 96.25
N ASP A 260 -31.15 11.58 95.86
CA ASP A 260 -30.11 12.16 96.71
C ASP A 260 -30.29 13.69 96.85
N TYR A 261 -31.44 14.05 97.42
CA TYR A 261 -31.79 15.41 97.83
C TYR A 261 -32.07 15.43 99.34
N THR A 262 -31.61 16.49 100.01
CA THR A 262 -31.80 16.68 101.45
C THR A 262 -33.27 16.86 101.83
N TYR A 263 -34.05 17.58 101.02
CA TYR A 263 -35.46 17.88 101.30
C TYR A 263 -36.43 16.77 100.82
N GLU A 264 -37.27 16.28 101.73
CA GLU A 264 -38.29 15.26 101.42
C GLU A 264 -39.32 15.72 100.38
N LYS A 265 -39.68 17.02 100.38
CA LYS A 265 -40.59 17.61 99.39
C LYS A 265 -40.08 17.41 97.95
N THR A 266 -38.78 17.56 97.72
CA THR A 266 -38.16 17.36 96.40
C THR A 266 -38.12 15.88 96.03
N ARG A 267 -37.84 14.99 97.00
CA ARG A 267 -37.90 13.53 96.77
C ARG A 267 -39.31 13.08 96.38
N ASN A 268 -40.33 13.56 97.08
CA ASN A 268 -41.74 13.25 96.78
C ASN A 268 -42.19 13.84 95.43
N ARG A 269 -41.68 15.02 95.05
CA ARG A 269 -41.93 15.62 93.73
C ARG A 269 -41.35 14.76 92.61
N ILE A 270 -40.13 14.24 92.77
CA ILE A 270 -39.52 13.32 91.81
C ILE A 270 -40.30 12.00 91.74
N ARG A 271 -40.68 11.40 92.88
CA ARG A 271 -41.50 10.18 92.94
C ARG A 271 -42.82 10.35 92.19
N LYS A 272 -43.58 11.41 92.46
CA LYS A 272 -44.85 11.70 91.76
C LYS A 272 -44.70 11.80 90.24
N ILE A 273 -43.59 12.34 89.75
CA ILE A 273 -43.32 12.44 88.31
C ILE A 273 -42.90 11.08 87.76
N ALA A 274 -42.07 10.33 88.47
CA ALA A 274 -41.66 8.99 88.08
C ALA A 274 -42.86 8.02 88.00
N ASP A 275 -43.77 8.08 88.98
CA ASP A 275 -45.01 7.30 89.02
C ASP A 275 -45.90 7.62 87.81
N LYS A 276 -46.08 8.92 87.50
CA LYS A 276 -46.82 9.37 86.30
C LYS A 276 -46.23 8.84 84.99
N LEU A 277 -44.92 8.59 84.93
CA LEU A 277 -44.22 8.10 83.74
C LEU A 277 -44.06 6.57 83.72
N GLY A 278 -44.55 5.88 84.76
CA GLY A 278 -44.39 4.43 84.95
C GLY A 278 -42.93 3.99 85.12
N ILE A 279 -42.11 4.80 85.81
CA ILE A 279 -40.68 4.55 86.01
C ILE A 279 -40.44 4.11 87.45
N VAL A 280 -39.96 2.87 87.63
CA VAL A 280 -39.53 2.37 88.94
C VAL A 280 -38.14 2.93 89.27
N LEU A 281 -38.09 3.82 90.27
CA LEU A 281 -36.84 4.33 90.83
C LEU A 281 -36.31 3.41 91.93
N PRO A 282 -34.99 3.30 92.11
CA PRO A 282 -34.41 2.49 93.18
C PRO A 282 -34.86 3.03 94.55
N GLU A 283 -35.30 2.13 95.43
CA GLU A 283 -35.57 2.48 96.82
C GLU A 283 -34.30 3.00 97.48
N LYS A 284 -34.42 4.10 98.21
CA LYS A 284 -33.28 4.70 98.91
C LYS A 284 -32.79 3.68 99.94
N LYS A 285 -31.57 3.15 99.77
CA LYS A 285 -30.90 2.40 100.84
C LYS A 285 -30.88 3.29 102.09
N LYS A 286 -31.44 2.79 103.19
CA LYS A 286 -31.28 3.41 104.50
C LYS A 286 -29.80 3.25 104.88
N GLU A 287 -29.06 4.35 104.89
CA GLU A 287 -27.90 4.53 105.76
C GLU A 287 -28.38 5.31 106.99
#